data_AF-A0AAD7ZBR6-F1
#
_entry.id   AF-A0AAD7ZBR6-F1
#
_cell.length_a   1.000
_cell.length_b   1.000
_cell.length_c   1.000
_cell.angle_alpha   90.00
_cell.angle_beta   90.00
_cell.angle_gamma   90.00
#
_symmetry.space_group_name_H-M   'P 1'
#
loop_
_entity.id
_entity.type
_entity.pdbx_description
1 polymer ?
#
loop_
_entity_poly.entity_id
_entity_poly.type
_entity_poly.pdbx_seq_one_letter_code
_entity_poly.pdbx_strand_id
1 'polypeptide(L)'
;INLADGIWLLFMDSNQGIEELDIPINSEFLVANQDGEHVIITEVYHVNYSQLLRYQYFSNWSTSNGLSSPKLGLYTRRGDLQNLTFKVGGIK
;
A
#
# COMPACT_ATOMS: atom_id res chain seq x y z
N ILE A 1 -11.30 -15.64 1.76
CA ILE A 1 -10.87 -14.66 0.73
C ILE A 1 -9.36 -14.54 0.86
N ASN A 2 -8.62 -14.70 -0.22
CA ASN A 2 -7.19 -14.45 -0.22
C ASN A 2 -6.97 -12.93 -0.29
N LEU A 3 -6.43 -12.32 0.75
CA LEU A 3 -6.14 -10.88 0.77
C LEU A 3 -5.13 -10.49 -0.32
N ALA A 4 -4.35 -11.45 -0.81
CA ALA A 4 -3.30 -11.26 -1.78
C ALA A 4 -3.76 -10.92 -3.21
N ASP A 5 -5.03 -11.21 -3.54
CA ASP A 5 -5.54 -11.14 -4.93
C ASP A 5 -6.46 -9.91 -5.16
N GLY A 6 -6.51 -9.00 -4.21
CA GLY A 6 -7.43 -7.85 -4.22
C GLY A 6 -6.74 -6.49 -4.04
N ILE A 7 -7.50 -5.45 -4.35
CA ILE A 7 -7.20 -4.07 -3.95
C ILE A 7 -8.08 -3.78 -2.73
N TRP A 8 -7.44 -3.43 -1.61
CA TRP A 8 -8.12 -3.15 -0.35
C TRP A 8 -8.06 -1.66 -0.05
N LEU A 9 -9.17 -1.09 0.39
CA LEU A 9 -9.25 0.28 0.87
C LEU A 9 -9.82 0.27 2.29
N LEU A 10 -9.00 0.63 3.26
CA LEU A 10 -9.36 0.73 4.67
C LEU A 10 -9.55 2.21 5.03
N PHE A 11 -10.69 2.55 5.64
CA PHE A 11 -10.98 3.90 6.13
C PHE A 11 -10.71 3.96 7.62
N MET A 12 -9.86 4.89 8.07
CA MET A 12 -9.56 5.07 9.49
C MET A 12 -9.31 6.53 9.84
N ASP A 13 -9.52 6.87 11.11
CA ASP A 13 -9.23 8.20 11.65
C ASP A 13 -7.77 8.35 12.08
N SER A 14 -7.08 7.23 12.35
CA SER A 14 -5.67 7.20 12.69
C SER A 14 -5.02 5.90 12.23
N ASN A 15 -3.71 5.93 11.99
CA ASN A 15 -2.93 4.76 11.59
C ASN A 15 -2.62 3.77 12.74
N GLN A 16 -3.23 3.93 13.93
CA GLN A 16 -3.01 3.03 15.05
C GLN A 16 -3.55 1.62 14.73
N GLY A 17 -2.78 0.57 15.06
CA GLY A 17 -3.18 -0.82 14.86
C GLY A 17 -2.96 -1.38 13.44
N ILE A 18 -2.56 -0.56 12.45
CA ILE A 18 -2.21 -1.04 11.10
C ILE A 18 -1.11 -2.10 11.14
N GLU A 19 -0.16 -1.96 12.05
CA GLU A 19 0.98 -2.87 12.19
C GLU A 19 0.58 -4.29 12.65
N GLU A 20 -0.64 -4.46 13.16
CA GLU A 20 -1.19 -5.75 13.57
C GLU A 20 -1.84 -6.52 12.40
N LEU A 21 -2.00 -5.87 11.23
CA LEU A 21 -2.61 -6.47 10.06
C LEU A 21 -1.59 -7.31 9.28
N ASP A 22 -1.95 -8.55 8.98
CA ASP A 22 -1.17 -9.42 8.09
C ASP A 22 -1.44 -9.03 6.62
N ILE A 23 -0.63 -8.11 6.09
CA ILE A 23 -0.76 -7.58 4.72
C ILE A 23 0.19 -8.34 3.76
N PRO A 24 -0.35 -9.11 2.79
CA PRO A 24 0.50 -9.82 1.84
C PRO A 24 1.32 -8.89 0.94
N ILE A 25 2.55 -9.31 0.59
CA ILE A 25 3.47 -8.55 -0.28
C ILE A 25 2.93 -8.27 -1.69
N ASN A 26 1.99 -9.07 -2.19
CA ASN A 26 1.36 -8.90 -3.50
C ASN A 26 -0.02 -8.22 -3.43
N SER A 27 -0.49 -7.89 -2.24
CA SER A 27 -1.73 -7.12 -2.04
C SER A 27 -1.49 -5.63 -2.31
N GLU A 28 -2.45 -4.97 -2.94
CA GLU A 28 -2.53 -3.51 -3.01
C GLU A 28 -3.41 -3.00 -1.87
N PHE A 29 -2.79 -2.71 -0.73
CA PHE A 29 -3.49 -2.28 0.48
C PHE A 29 -3.39 -0.77 0.65
N LEU A 30 -4.52 -0.09 0.67
CA LEU A 30 -4.64 1.36 0.76
C LEU A 30 -5.33 1.74 2.05
N VAL A 31 -4.83 2.80 2.69
CA VAL A 31 -5.44 3.41 3.86
C VAL A 31 -5.86 4.83 3.52
N ALA A 32 -7.14 5.10 3.68
CA ALA A 32 -7.75 6.42 3.56
C ALA A 32 -7.85 7.06 4.95
N ASN A 33 -7.12 8.17 5.13
CA ASN A 33 -7.19 9.00 6.31
C ASN A 33 -7.78 10.36 5.95
N GLN A 34 -8.71 10.85 6.76
CA GLN A 34 -9.26 12.18 6.58
C GLN A 34 -8.25 13.25 7.05
N ASP A 35 -8.02 14.25 6.20
CA ASP A 35 -7.19 15.41 6.46
C ASP A 35 -7.97 16.68 6.08
N GLY A 36 -8.73 17.21 7.04
CA GLY A 36 -9.67 18.30 6.83
C GLY A 36 -10.77 17.95 5.80
N GLU A 37 -10.78 18.70 4.69
CA GLU A 37 -11.71 18.53 3.56
C GLU A 37 -11.22 17.53 2.49
N HIS A 38 -10.06 16.92 2.72
CA HIS A 38 -9.44 15.97 1.80
C HIS A 38 -9.26 14.60 2.46
N VAL A 39 -9.13 13.57 1.63
CA VAL A 39 -8.73 12.24 2.08
C VAL A 39 -7.37 11.92 1.48
N ILE A 40 -6.40 11.65 2.34
CA ILE A 40 -5.08 11.19 1.92
C ILE A 40 -5.14 9.68 1.84
N ILE A 41 -4.78 9.14 0.68
CA ILE A 41 -4.68 7.71 0.44
C ILE A 41 -3.20 7.34 0.44
N THR A 42 -2.86 6.42 1.33
CA THR A 42 -1.51 5.90 1.51
C THR A 42 -1.52 4.41 1.21
N GLU A 43 -0.62 3.97 0.35
CA GLU A 43 -0.34 2.55 0.14
C GLU A 43 0.49 2.03 1.31
N VAL A 44 0.04 0.93 1.89
CA VAL A 44 0.66 0.27 3.05
C VAL A 44 1.09 -1.13 2.66
N TYR A 45 2.37 -1.46 2.84
CA TYR A 45 2.91 -2.76 2.42
C TYR A 45 4.16 -3.17 3.18
N HIS A 46 4.42 -4.47 3.22
CA HIS A 46 5.72 -5.02 3.61
C HIS A 46 6.57 -5.31 2.37
N VAL A 47 7.88 -5.04 2.44
CA VAL A 47 8.84 -5.60 1.47
C VAL A 47 9.24 -7.03 1.86
N ASN A 48 9.14 -7.35 3.16
CA ASN A 48 9.31 -8.66 3.76
C ASN A 48 8.52 -8.69 5.08
N TYR A 49 7.89 -9.83 5.43
CA TYR A 49 7.15 -10.02 6.69
C TYR A 49 8.00 -9.78 7.95
N SER A 50 9.33 -9.87 7.88
CA SER A 50 10.22 -9.56 9.01
C SER A 50 10.56 -8.08 9.15
N GLN A 51 10.03 -7.21 8.29
CA GLN A 51 10.31 -5.78 8.29
C GLN A 51 9.08 -4.95 8.63
N LEU A 52 9.32 -3.72 9.10
CA LEU A 52 8.26 -2.74 9.37
C LEU A 52 7.43 -2.44 8.12
N LEU A 53 6.17 -2.08 8.34
CA LEU A 53 5.29 -1.58 7.30
C LEU A 53 5.85 -0.31 6.66
N ARG A 54 5.64 -0.21 5.35
CA ARG A 54 5.97 0.95 4.55
C ARG A 54 4.70 1.72 4.25
N TYR A 55 4.82 3.04 4.32
CA TYR A 55 3.76 3.99 4.02
C TYR A 55 4.22 4.81 2.83
N GLN A 56 3.52 4.67 1.72
CA GLN A 56 3.85 5.34 0.47
C GLN A 56 2.64 6.15 0.02
N TYR A 57 2.85 7.43 -0.27
CA TYR A 57 1.80 8.26 -0.83
C TYR A 57 1.24 7.63 -2.12
N PHE A 58 -0.06 7.40 -2.15
CA PHE A 58 -0.74 6.84 -3.30
C PHE A 58 -1.49 7.91 -4.07
N SER A 59 -2.35 8.66 -3.37
CA SER A 59 -3.18 9.69 -3.97
C SER A 59 -3.83 10.59 -2.91
N ASN A 60 -4.48 11.64 -3.38
CA ASN A 60 -5.48 12.37 -2.62
C ASN A 60 -6.86 12.20 -3.27
N TRP A 61 -7.89 12.28 -2.44
CA TRP A 61 -9.27 12.35 -2.87
C TRP A 61 -9.91 13.62 -2.33
N SER A 62 -10.65 14.30 -3.19
CA SER A 62 -11.51 15.42 -2.84
C SER A 62 -12.83 15.34 -3.59
N THR A 63 -13.86 15.98 -3.06
CA THR A 63 -15.16 16.11 -3.74
C THR A 63 -15.05 16.83 -5.08
N SER A 64 -14.10 17.77 -5.21
CA SER A 64 -13.88 18.55 -6.43
C SER A 64 -13.14 17.80 -7.54
N ASN A 65 -12.15 16.97 -7.20
CA ASN A 65 -11.23 16.37 -8.16
C ASN A 65 -11.39 14.84 -8.27
N GLY A 66 -12.15 14.22 -7.38
CA GLY A 66 -12.25 12.77 -7.27
C GLY A 66 -10.93 12.13 -6.84
N LEU A 67 -10.72 10.86 -7.22
CA LEU A 67 -9.51 10.10 -6.91
C LEU A 67 -8.51 10.20 -8.05
N SER A 68 -7.28 10.64 -7.77
CA SER A 68 -6.20 10.66 -8.77
C SER A 68 -5.31 9.42 -8.67
N SER A 69 -5.71 8.31 -9.28
CA SER A 69 -4.92 7.07 -9.20
C SER A 69 -3.58 7.17 -9.96
N PRO A 70 -2.47 6.66 -9.40
CA PRO A 70 -1.19 6.60 -10.10
C PRO A 70 -1.28 5.69 -11.33
N LYS A 71 -0.60 6.08 -12.42
CA LYS A 71 -0.54 5.29 -13.67
C LYS A 71 0.37 4.06 -13.59
N LEU A 72 1.22 4.00 -12.57
CA LEU A 72 2.19 2.94 -12.37
C LEU A 72 1.53 1.74 -11.66
N GLY A 73 1.84 0.53 -12.13
CA GLY A 73 1.40 -0.71 -11.48
C GLY A 73 2.09 -0.94 -10.13
N LEU A 74 1.52 -1.85 -9.33
CA LEU A 74 1.91 -2.17 -7.96
C LEU A 74 3.43 -2.27 -7.75
N TYR A 75 4.07 -3.20 -8.46
CA TYR A 75 5.50 -3.49 -8.29
C TYR A 75 6.40 -2.35 -8.74
N THR A 76 5.98 -1.57 -9.74
CA THR A 76 6.74 -0.40 -10.19
C THR A 76 6.75 0.69 -9.13
N ARG A 77 5.64 0.90 -8.42
CA ARG A 77 5.58 1.86 -7.31
C ARG A 77 6.46 1.44 -6.13
N ARG A 78 6.65 0.14 -5.93
CA ARG A 78 7.51 -0.47 -4.88
C ARG A 78 8.96 -0.72 -5.32
N GLY A 79 9.36 -0.14 -6.46
CA GLY A 79 10.53 -0.55 -7.22
C GLY A 79 11.89 -0.23 -6.60
N ASP A 80 11.95 0.58 -5.53
CA ASP A 80 13.22 0.89 -4.87
C ASP A 80 13.72 -0.25 -3.96
N LEU A 81 12.88 -1.26 -3.68
CA LEU A 81 13.13 -2.47 -2.85
C LEU A 81 13.86 -2.20 -1.53
N GLN A 82 14.01 -0.92 -1.15
CA GLN A 82 14.72 -0.40 0.02
C GLN A 82 16.09 -1.07 0.27
N ASN A 83 16.90 -1.24 -0.79
CA ASN A 83 18.20 -1.92 -0.77
C ASN A 83 18.14 -3.43 -0.43
N LEU A 84 16.97 -4.06 -0.49
CA LEU A 84 16.85 -5.50 -0.36
C LEU A 84 17.18 -6.22 -1.67
N THR A 85 18.07 -7.20 -1.56
CA THR A 85 18.42 -8.10 -2.66
C THR A 85 17.44 -9.27 -2.69
N PHE A 86 16.54 -9.31 -3.68
CA PHE A 86 15.76 -10.50 -3.95
C PHE A 86 16.64 -11.55 -4.64
N LYS A 87 16.73 -12.74 -4.03
CA LYS A 87 17.37 -13.90 -4.68
C LYS A 87 16.31 -14.61 -5.51
N VAL A 88 16.49 -14.63 -6.83
CA VAL A 88 15.59 -15.32 -7.75
C VAL A 88 16.17 -16.70 -8.06
N GLY A 89 15.36 -17.74 -7.88
CA GLY A 89 15.64 -19.10 -8.33
C GLY A 89 14.74 -19.45 -9.51
N GLY A 90 15.34 -19.84 -10.63
CA GLY A 90 14.60 -20.36 -11.78
C GLY A 90 14.51 -21.89 -11.70
N ILE A 91 13.32 -22.42 -11.94
CA ILE A 91 13.12 -23.85 -12.18
C ILE A 91 13.17 -24.06 -13.70
N LYS A 92 13.98 -25.02 -14.15
CA LYS A 92 14.00 -25.48 -15.55
C LYS A 92 12.99 -26.59 -15.76
#